data_AF-A0A813ZLW4-F1
#
_entry.id   AF-A0A813ZLW4-F1
#
_cell.length_a   1.000
_cell.length_b   1.000
_cell.length_c   1.000
_cell.angle_alpha   90.00
_cell.angle_beta   90.00
_cell.angle_gamma   90.00
#
_symmetry.space_group_name_H-M   'P 1'
#
loop_
_entity.id
_entity.type
_entity.pdbx_description
1 polymer ?
#
loop_
_entity_poly.entity_id
_entity_poly.type
_entity_poly.pdbx_seq_one_letter_code
_entity_poly.pdbx_strand_id
1 'polypeptide(L)'
;MTKIPVSIKYGGTTYHMHLVDSPELSKSEQFNMIASYIHIPVNGLKLIHKGKRYTKENWHELTLVPNMNFLAIGEQQEDDTNVDMKDIECIMHQLKVDRNTAVRTLKLHPNVIDAILYLGNT
;
A
#
# COMPACT_ATOMS: atom_id res chain seq x y z
N MET A 1 3.41 15.58 22.24
CA MET A 1 2.93 14.75 21.12
C MET A 1 1.76 15.45 20.46
N THR A 2 1.92 15.91 19.22
CA THR A 2 0.86 16.62 18.50
C THR A 2 0.23 15.68 17.47
N LYS A 3 -1.10 15.53 17.50
CA LYS A 3 -1.84 14.80 16.47
C LYS A 3 -2.27 15.77 15.39
N ILE A 4 -1.82 15.53 14.17
CA ILE A 4 -2.06 16.39 13.01
C ILE A 4 -3.03 15.65 12.08
N PRO A 5 -4.29 16.13 11.94
CA PRO A 5 -5.24 15.52 11.02
C PRO A 5 -4.80 15.77 9.58
N VAL A 6 -4.80 14.71 8.78
CA VAL A 6 -4.50 14.75 7.34
C VAL A 6 -5.49 13.89 6.57
N SER A 7 -5.65 14.20 5.29
CA SER A 7 -6.44 13.40 4.36
C SER A 7 -5.55 12.89 3.23
N ILE A 8 -5.72 11.62 2.85
CA ILE A 8 -4.97 10.97 1.77
C ILE A 8 -5.97 10.44 0.76
N LYS A 9 -5.94 10.97 -0.46
CA LYS A 9 -6.79 10.52 -1.57
C LYS A 9 -6.07 9.45 -2.39
N TYR A 10 -6.73 8.33 -2.65
CA TYR A 10 -6.23 7.24 -3.48
C TYR A 10 -7.38 6.55 -4.22
N GLY A 11 -7.26 6.32 -5.54
CA GLY A 11 -8.21 5.49 -6.30
C GLY A 11 -9.68 5.92 -6.23
N GLY A 12 -9.98 7.17 -5.87
CA GLY A 12 -11.34 7.67 -5.64
C GLY A 12 -11.77 7.71 -4.16
N THR A 13 -11.11 6.94 -3.30
CA THR A 13 -11.31 6.92 -1.85
C THR A 13 -10.50 8.02 -1.17
N THR A 14 -11.00 8.57 -0.07
CA THR A 14 -10.25 9.48 0.81
C THR A 14 -10.13 8.88 2.20
N TYR A 15 -8.90 8.69 2.64
CA TYR A 15 -8.52 8.18 3.94
C TYR A 15 -8.26 9.36 4.88
N HIS A 16 -8.88 9.36 6.05
CA HIS A 16 -8.60 10.36 7.09
C HIS A 16 -7.76 9.70 8.19
N MET A 17 -6.63 10.32 8.56
CA MET A 17 -5.77 9.81 9.62
C MET A 17 -5.15 10.95 10.44
N HIS A 18 -4.69 10.62 11.64
CA HIS A 18 -3.94 11.53 12.47
C HIS A 18 -2.47 11.12 12.45
N LEU A 19 -1.63 11.97 11.87
CA LEU A 19 -0.19 11.79 11.95
C LEU A 19 0.32 12.32 13.29
N VAL A 20 1.22 11.58 13.90
CA VAL A 20 1.85 11.97 15.16
C VAL A 20 3.13 12.72 14.83
N ASP A 21 3.25 13.94 15.32
CA ASP A 21 4.51 14.69 15.34
C ASP A 21 5.06 14.64 16.77
N SER A 22 6.13 13.85 16.94
CA SER A 22 6.77 13.56 18.21
C SER A 22 8.27 13.36 17.98
N PRO A 23 9.15 13.86 18.88
CA PRO A 23 10.60 13.60 18.79
C PRO A 23 10.97 12.12 18.88
N GLU A 24 10.08 11.28 19.44
CA GLU A 24 10.27 9.83 19.56
C GLU A 24 9.94 9.06 18.27
N LEU A 25 9.20 9.68 17.33
CA LEU A 25 8.79 9.04 16.08
C LEU A 25 9.61 9.61 14.93
N SER A 26 10.38 8.75 14.26
CA SER A 26 11.12 9.17 13.09
C SER A 26 10.16 9.49 11.94
N LYS A 27 10.57 10.45 11.09
CA LYS A 27 9.86 10.75 9.83
C LYS A 27 9.69 9.50 8.96
N SER A 28 10.67 8.60 8.96
CA SER A 28 10.60 7.32 8.25
C SER A 28 9.47 6.42 8.77
N GLU A 29 9.32 6.29 10.09
CA GLU A 29 8.22 5.52 10.70
C GLU A 29 6.86 6.15 10.41
N GLN A 30 6.76 7.47 10.45
CA GLN A 30 5.54 8.18 10.07
C GLN A 30 5.12 7.87 8.62
N PHE A 31 6.07 7.81 7.68
CA PHE A 31 5.77 7.42 6.31
C PHE A 31 5.36 5.94 6.20
N ASN A 32 6.01 5.04 6.96
CA ASN A 32 5.61 3.63 7.03
C ASN A 32 4.17 3.47 7.55
N MET A 33 3.75 4.28 8.53
CA MET A 33 2.38 4.28 9.05
C MET A 33 1.37 4.66 7.97
N ILE A 34 1.69 5.66 7.14
CA ILE A 34 0.82 6.05 6.02
C ILE A 34 0.69 4.89 5.03
N ALA A 35 1.82 4.32 4.62
CA ALA A 35 1.88 3.19 3.70
C ALA A 35 1.03 2.00 4.18
N SER A 36 1.17 1.63 5.45
CA SER A 36 0.38 0.58 6.07
C SER A 36 -1.11 0.92 6.13
N TYR A 37 -1.48 2.16 6.49
CA TYR A 37 -2.88 2.57 6.64
C TYR A 37 -3.66 2.56 5.32
N ILE A 38 -3.01 2.90 4.21
CA ILE A 38 -3.64 2.88 2.87
C ILE A 38 -3.31 1.61 2.08
N HIS A 39 -2.70 0.61 2.72
CA HIS A 39 -2.31 -0.68 2.13
C HIS A 39 -1.45 -0.58 0.87
N ILE A 40 -0.55 0.40 0.76
CA ILE A 40 0.41 0.50 -0.34
C ILE A 40 1.80 0.18 0.20
N PRO A 41 2.59 -0.71 -0.42
CA PRO A 41 3.95 -0.98 0.00
C PRO A 41 4.78 0.30 0.07
N VAL A 42 5.57 0.46 1.12
CA VAL A 42 6.31 1.71 1.36
C VAL A 42 7.21 2.12 0.19
N ASN A 43 7.84 1.15 -0.47
CA ASN A 43 8.71 1.38 -1.62
C ASN A 43 7.93 1.75 -2.91
N GLY A 44 6.65 1.39 -2.97
CA GLY A 44 5.75 1.73 -4.07
C GLY A 44 4.96 3.02 -3.84
N LEU A 45 4.91 3.52 -2.59
CA LEU A 45 4.13 4.69 -2.22
C LEU A 45 4.84 6.00 -2.59
N LYS A 46 4.09 6.88 -3.26
CA LYS A 46 4.41 8.29 -3.47
C LYS A 46 3.22 9.12 -2.99
N LEU A 47 3.49 10.19 -2.24
CA LEU A 47 2.49 11.17 -1.83
C LEU A 47 2.73 12.49 -2.56
N ILE A 48 1.68 13.13 -3.07
CA ILE A 48 1.76 14.46 -3.68
C ILE A 48 1.00 15.45 -2.79
N HIS A 49 1.67 16.52 -2.39
CA HIS A 49 1.04 17.65 -1.71
C HIS A 49 1.49 18.95 -2.36
N LYS A 50 0.53 19.79 -2.79
CA LYS A 50 0.79 21.09 -3.46
C LYS A 50 1.82 20.98 -4.60
N GLY A 51 1.71 19.93 -5.42
CA GLY A 51 2.60 19.68 -6.55
C GLY A 51 3.98 19.09 -6.20
N LYS A 52 4.35 19.01 -4.92
CA LYS A 52 5.60 18.35 -4.48
C LYS A 52 5.37 16.87 -4.21
N ARG A 53 6.29 16.03 -4.70
CA ARG A 53 6.30 14.58 -4.51
C ARG A 53 7.14 14.20 -3.29
N TYR A 54 6.55 13.36 -2.44
CA TYR A 54 7.17 12.80 -1.27
C TYR A 54 7.22 11.27 -1.34
N THR A 55 8.36 10.71 -0.95
CA THR A 55 8.66 9.30 -0.77
C THR A 55 9.27 9.12 0.62
N LYS A 56 9.55 7.88 1.02
CA LYS A 56 10.19 7.60 2.31
C LYS A 56 11.49 8.37 2.50
N GLU A 57 12.26 8.53 1.42
CA GLU A 57 13.58 9.14 1.43
C GLU A 57 13.54 10.64 1.73
N ASN A 58 12.52 11.36 1.24
CA ASN A 58 12.44 12.82 1.35
C ASN A 58 11.27 13.30 2.23
N TRP A 59 10.50 12.39 2.84
CA TRP A 59 9.38 12.74 3.72
C TRP A 59 9.80 13.67 4.88
N HIS A 60 11.05 13.53 5.34
CA HIS A 60 11.60 14.36 6.40
C HIS A 60 11.66 15.87 6.05
N GLU A 61 11.66 16.23 4.76
CA GLU A 61 11.60 17.62 4.29
C GLU A 61 10.22 18.26 4.49
N LEU A 62 9.19 17.47 4.78
CA LEU A 62 7.84 17.96 4.95
C LEU A 62 7.58 18.43 6.38
N THR A 63 7.25 19.71 6.51
CA THR A 63 6.62 20.27 7.71
C THR A 63 5.13 19.94 7.70
N LEU A 64 4.68 19.21 8.72
CA LEU A 64 3.28 18.86 8.85
C LEU A 64 2.49 20.02 9.44
N VAL A 65 1.34 20.29 8.83
CA VAL A 65 0.36 21.26 9.32
C VAL A 65 -1.03 20.62 9.30
N PRO A 66 -1.98 21.06 10.13
CA PRO A 66 -3.33 20.51 10.13
C PRO A 66 -4.02 20.63 8.76
N ASN A 67 -4.87 19.66 8.45
CA ASN A 67 -5.73 19.62 7.25
C ASN A 67 -4.96 19.55 5.92
N MET A 68 -3.74 18.98 5.94
CA MET A 68 -3.04 18.67 4.71
C MET A 68 -3.77 17.58 3.92
N ASN A 69 -3.87 17.79 2.61
CA ASN A 69 -4.42 16.83 1.67
C ASN A 69 -3.28 16.27 0.80
N PHE A 70 -3.16 14.95 0.76
CA PHE A 70 -2.21 14.23 -0.06
C PHE A 70 -2.95 13.47 -1.15
N LEU A 71 -2.38 13.42 -2.36
CA LEU A 71 -2.73 12.42 -3.36
C LEU A 71 -1.71 11.28 -3.26
N ALA A 72 -2.16 10.08 -2.93
CA ALA A 72 -1.32 8.90 -2.94
C ALA A 72 -1.28 8.26 -4.34
N ILE A 73 -0.11 7.76 -4.70
CA ILE A 73 0.17 7.01 -5.92
C ILE A 73 0.93 5.75 -5.50
N GLY A 74 0.51 4.61 -6.03
CA GLY A 74 1.11 3.31 -5.77
C GLY A 74 0.10 2.20 -6.05
N GLU A 75 0.55 0.97 -5.96
CA GLU A 75 -0.33 -0.19 -6.07
C GLU A 75 -0.70 -0.67 -4.67
N GLN A 76 -2.01 -0.78 -4.39
CA GLN A 76 -2.45 -1.38 -3.14
C GLN A 76 -2.15 -2.87 -3.13
N GLN A 77 -1.69 -3.38 -2.00
CA GLN A 77 -1.55 -4.81 -1.78
C GLN A 77 -2.94 -5.43 -1.63
N GLU A 78 -3.16 -6.49 -2.39
CA GLU A 78 -4.31 -7.34 -2.21
C GLU A 78 -4.22 -8.06 -0.88
N ASP A 79 -5.32 -8.00 -0.13
CA ASP A 79 -5.51 -8.72 1.11
C ASP A 79 -5.37 -10.23 0.84
N ASP A 80 -4.43 -10.88 1.52
CA ASP A 80 -4.15 -12.32 1.43
C ASP A 80 -4.71 -13.10 2.63
N THR A 81 -5.60 -12.48 3.43
CA THR A 81 -6.26 -13.19 4.53
C THR A 81 -6.96 -14.45 3.99
N ASN A 82 -6.67 -15.59 4.60
CA ASN A 82 -7.15 -16.93 4.22
C ASN A 82 -6.59 -17.49 2.90
N VAL A 83 -5.50 -16.93 2.37
CA VAL A 83 -4.78 -17.49 1.22
C VAL A 83 -3.42 -18.02 1.71
N ASP A 84 -3.07 -19.26 1.35
CA ASP A 84 -1.76 -19.81 1.71
C ASP A 84 -0.65 -19.10 0.93
N MET A 85 0.35 -18.59 1.66
CA MET A 85 1.53 -17.96 1.05
C MET A 85 2.25 -18.89 0.08
N LYS A 86 2.28 -20.21 0.36
CA LYS A 86 2.91 -21.19 -0.53
C LYS A 86 2.20 -21.28 -1.88
N ASP A 87 0.88 -21.14 -1.90
CA ASP A 87 0.09 -21.17 -3.12
C ASP A 87 0.29 -19.88 -3.93
N ILE A 88 0.36 -18.73 -3.24
CA ILE A 88 0.70 -17.43 -3.86
C ILE A 88 2.07 -17.53 -4.54
N GLU A 89 3.10 -17.99 -3.82
CA GLU A 89 4.45 -18.17 -4.34
C GLU A 89 4.50 -19.16 -5.50
N CYS A 90 3.74 -20.27 -5.41
CA CYS A 90 3.62 -21.26 -6.48
C CYS A 90 3.10 -20.62 -7.77
N ILE A 91 1.99 -19.89 -7.71
CA ILE A 91 1.39 -19.24 -8.88
C ILE A 91 2.34 -18.17 -9.46
N MET A 92 2.91 -17.32 -8.61
CA MET A 92 3.87 -16.29 -9.03
C MET A 92 5.06 -16.92 -9.76
N HIS A 93 5.62 -18.02 -9.24
CA HIS A 93 6.77 -18.67 -9.84
C HIS A 93 6.47 -19.42 -11.14
N GLN A 94 5.35 -20.15 -11.19
CA GLN A 94 4.94 -20.96 -12.34
C GLN A 94 4.50 -20.10 -13.52
N LEU A 95 3.72 -19.03 -13.25
CA LEU A 95 3.10 -18.22 -14.29
C LEU A 95 3.75 -16.85 -14.51
N LYS A 96 4.79 -16.51 -13.73
CA LYS A 96 5.52 -15.23 -13.79
C LYS A 96 4.61 -14.00 -13.64
N VAL A 97 3.56 -14.14 -12.82
CA VAL A 97 2.62 -13.06 -12.48
C VAL A 97 3.03 -12.34 -11.19
N ASP A 98 2.53 -11.12 -10.99
CA ASP A 98 2.71 -10.38 -9.76
C ASP A 98 1.87 -10.95 -8.60
N ARG A 99 2.21 -10.55 -7.37
CA ARG A 99 1.53 -11.03 -6.15
C ARG A 99 0.04 -10.70 -6.14
N ASN A 100 -0.35 -9.50 -6.57
CA ASN A 100 -1.75 -9.09 -6.51
C ASN A 100 -2.60 -9.91 -7.48
N THR A 101 -2.09 -10.17 -8.68
CA THR A 101 -2.71 -11.10 -9.63
C THR A 101 -2.85 -12.51 -9.05
N ALA A 102 -1.80 -13.04 -8.41
CA ALA A 102 -1.85 -14.34 -7.76
C ALA A 102 -2.90 -14.41 -6.63
N VAL A 103 -2.92 -13.41 -5.74
CA VAL A 103 -3.87 -13.33 -4.61
C VAL A 103 -5.32 -13.20 -5.10
N ARG A 104 -5.59 -12.32 -6.07
CA ARG A 104 -6.93 -12.18 -6.66
C ARG A 104 -7.41 -13.49 -7.26
N THR A 105 -6.52 -14.20 -7.97
CA THR A 105 -6.86 -15.48 -8.59
C THR A 105 -7.18 -16.53 -7.54
N LEU A 106 -6.36 -16.66 -6.48
CA LEU A 106 -6.62 -17.62 -5.40
C LEU A 106 -7.89 -17.30 -4.61
N LYS A 107 -8.26 -16.02 -4.49
CA LYS A 107 -9.55 -15.62 -3.90
C LYS A 107 -10.75 -16.05 -4.75
N LEU A 108 -10.60 -16.12 -6.07
CA LEU A 108 -11.64 -16.61 -6.98
C LEU A 108 -11.62 -18.14 -7.10
N HIS A 109 -10.44 -18.74 -7.06
CA HIS A 109 -10.18 -20.17 -7.21
C HIS A 109 -9.30 -20.65 -6.05
N PRO A 110 -9.89 -21.06 -4.91
CA PRO A 110 -9.13 -21.44 -3.71
C PRO A 110 -8.23 -22.68 -3.90
N ASN A 111 -8.49 -23.49 -4.92
CA ASN A 111 -7.61 -24.59 -5.30
C ASN A 111 -6.50 -24.06 -6.22
N VAL A 112 -5.24 -24.23 -5.82
CA VAL A 112 -4.07 -23.75 -6.57
C VAL A 112 -3.98 -24.30 -8.00
N ILE A 113 -4.40 -25.55 -8.25
CA ILE A 113 -4.38 -26.13 -9.59
C ILE A 113 -5.44 -25.47 -10.48
N ASP A 114 -6.65 -25.27 -9.96
CA ASP A 114 -7.71 -24.58 -10.69
C ASP A 114 -7.32 -23.13 -11.00
N ALA A 115 -6.68 -22.43 -10.06
CA ALA A 115 -6.15 -21.09 -10.25
C ALA A 115 -5.08 -21.03 -11.36
N ILE A 116 -4.16 -22.01 -11.38
CA ILE A 116 -3.13 -22.12 -12.43
C ILE A 116 -3.77 -22.37 -13.80
N LEU A 117 -4.75 -23.29 -13.87
CA LEU A 117 -5.46 -23.60 -15.11
C LEU A 117 -6.26 -22.40 -15.62
N TYR A 118 -6.87 -21.62 -14.72
CA TYR A 118 -7.59 -20.41 -15.10
C TYR A 118 -6.65 -19.37 -15.72
N LEU A 119 -5.57 -19.01 -15.01
CA LEU A 119 -4.61 -18.01 -15.48
C LEU A 119 -3.84 -18.45 -16.73
N GLY A 120 -3.53 -19.74 -16.86
CA GLY A 120 -2.82 -20.28 -18.02
C GLY A 120 -3.65 -20.27 -19.31
N ASN A 121 -4.97 -20.09 -19.22
CA ASN A 121 -5.89 -20.06 -20.36
C ASN A 121 -6.43 -18.65 -20.67
N THR A 122 -5.91 -17.61 -20.01
CA THR A 122 -6.18 -16.19 -20.29
C THR A 122 -5.04 -15.54 -21.05
#